data_AF-A0A7S2XXZ1-F1
#
_entry.id   AF-A0A7S2XXZ1-F1
#
_cell.length_a   1.000
_cell.length_b   1.000
_cell.length_c   1.000
_cell.angle_alpha   90.00
_cell.angle_beta   90.00
_cell.angle_gamma   90.00
#
_symmetry.space_group_name_H-M   'P 1'
#
loop_
_entity.id
_entity.type
_entity.pdbx_description
1 polymer ?
#
loop_
_entity_poly.entity_id
_entity_poly.type
_entity_poly.pdbx_seq_one_letter_code
_entity_poly.pdbx_strand_id
1 'polypeptide(L)'
;FLSVVVPAYNEEARLGPLMLEPTLEFLNQWTQSSIGGPQRSQDTWGVNPRTFEIIVVDDGSKDNTAEIAQQYAEQFNKEGEIGEGKPEKAKNRHGTLRVVKQPQNMGKGAAVRQGMLE
;
A
#
# COMPACT_ATOMS: atom_id res chain seq x y z
N PHE A 1 -8.62 9.53 2.08
CA PHE A 1 -7.21 9.11 2.01
C PHE A 1 -6.88 8.33 3.27
N LEU A 2 -6.16 7.22 3.15
CA LEU A 2 -5.71 6.38 4.26
C LEU A 2 -4.20 6.13 4.12
N SER A 3 -3.44 6.31 5.17
CA SER A 3 -2.03 5.91 5.20
C SER A 3 -1.86 4.74 6.17
N VAL A 4 -1.21 3.67 5.71
CA VAL A 4 -0.94 2.46 6.49
C VAL A 4 0.55 2.32 6.69
N VAL A 5 1.00 2.49 7.93
CA VAL A 5 2.41 2.33 8.30
C VAL A 5 2.66 0.91 8.78
N VAL A 6 3.63 0.24 8.16
CA VAL A 6 4.01 -1.14 8.48
C VAL A 6 5.47 -1.18 8.91
N PRO A 7 5.76 -1.24 10.22
CA PRO A 7 7.11 -1.52 10.69
C PRO A 7 7.47 -2.98 10.40
N ALA A 8 8.65 -3.23 9.82
CA ALA A 8 9.14 -4.55 9.47
C ALA A 8 10.58 -4.76 9.95
N TYR A 9 10.84 -5.91 10.58
CA TYR A 9 12.19 -6.36 10.96
C TYR A 9 12.27 -7.88 10.89
N ASN A 10 13.06 -8.42 9.97
CA ASN A 10 13.18 -9.85 9.72
C ASN A 10 11.81 -10.54 9.48
N GLU A 11 11.09 -10.02 8.49
CA GLU A 11 9.72 -10.40 8.10
C GLU A 11 9.69 -11.05 6.71
N GLU A 12 10.81 -11.51 6.13
CA GLU A 12 10.87 -11.93 4.71
C GLU A 12 9.80 -12.98 4.34
N ALA A 13 9.50 -13.91 5.24
CA ALA A 13 8.50 -14.96 5.04
C ALA A 13 7.04 -14.51 5.26
N ARG A 14 6.82 -13.35 5.91
CA ARG A 14 5.49 -12.88 6.34
C ARG A 14 5.03 -11.63 5.61
N LEU A 15 5.95 -10.71 5.32
CA LEU A 15 5.65 -9.38 4.79
C LEU A 15 4.85 -9.46 3.49
N GLY A 16 5.30 -10.26 2.52
CA GLY A 16 4.58 -10.46 1.25
C GLY A 16 3.25 -11.18 1.43
N PRO A 17 3.26 -12.50 1.69
CA PRO A 17 2.06 -13.34 1.59
C PRO A 17 1.05 -13.13 2.71
N LEU A 18 1.47 -12.71 3.91
CA LEU A 18 0.55 -12.58 5.05
C LEU A 18 0.12 -11.15 5.32
N MET A 19 0.93 -10.15 4.95
CA MET A 19 0.63 -8.75 5.20
C MET A 19 0.24 -8.00 3.93
N LEU A 20 1.15 -7.90 2.94
CA LEU A 20 0.93 -7.07 1.76
C LEU A 20 -0.20 -7.61 0.86
N GLU A 21 -0.19 -8.90 0.52
CA GLU A 21 -1.17 -9.44 -0.44
C GLU A 21 -2.63 -9.29 0.04
N PRO A 22 -3.03 -9.74 1.25
CA PRO A 22 -4.41 -9.58 1.70
C PRO A 22 -4.79 -8.12 1.93
N THR A 23 -3.84 -7.29 2.41
CA THR A 23 -4.09 -5.87 2.67
C THR A 23 -4.33 -5.10 1.37
N LEU A 24 -3.50 -5.33 0.35
CA LEU A 24 -3.65 -4.70 -0.96
C LEU A 24 -4.96 -5.14 -1.64
N GLU A 25 -5.33 -6.42 -1.53
CA GLU A 25 -6.62 -6.90 -2.03
C GLU A 25 -7.79 -6.17 -1.37
N PHE A 26 -7.80 -6.10 -0.04
CA PHE A 26 -8.85 -5.42 0.72
C PHE A 26 -8.92 -3.93 0.37
N LEU A 27 -7.77 -3.23 0.36
CA LEU A 27 -7.73 -1.79 0.10
C LEU A 27 -8.19 -1.47 -1.32
N ASN A 28 -7.81 -2.27 -2.32
CA ASN A 28 -8.30 -2.11 -3.69
C ASN A 28 -9.83 -2.19 -3.77
N GLN A 29 -10.46 -3.13 -3.06
CA GLN A 29 -11.93 -3.22 -2.99
C GLN A 29 -12.54 -2.05 -2.22
N TRP A 30 -11.91 -1.64 -1.12
CA TRP A 30 -12.33 -0.50 -0.31
C TRP A 30 -12.30 0.82 -1.09
N THR A 31 -11.35 1.02 -2.02
CA THR A 31 -11.29 2.23 -2.87
C THR A 31 -12.45 2.35 -3.85
N GLN A 32 -12.99 1.21 -4.30
CA GLN A 32 -14.12 1.14 -5.22
C GLN A 32 -15.47 1.27 -4.49
N SER A 33 -15.46 1.14 -3.16
CA SER A 33 -16.67 1.29 -2.35
C SER A 33 -16.96 2.78 -2.12
N SER A 34 -18.04 3.28 -2.72
CA SER A 34 -18.48 4.68 -2.63
C SER A 34 -18.55 5.18 -1.18
N ILE A 35 -18.15 6.43 -0.95
CA ILE A 35 -18.47 7.15 0.28
C ILE A 35 -19.97 7.46 0.23
N GLY A 36 -20.80 6.65 0.90
CA GLY A 36 -22.22 6.93 1.12
C GLY A 36 -23.20 5.91 0.51
N GLY A 37 -23.28 4.71 1.09
CA GLY A 37 -24.42 3.80 0.93
C GLY A 37 -24.77 3.33 -0.50
N PRO A 38 -25.81 2.48 -0.65
CA PRO A 38 -26.27 2.04 -1.95
C PRO A 38 -26.83 3.22 -2.75
N GLN A 39 -26.27 3.39 -3.93
CA GLN A 39 -26.53 4.40 -4.94
C GLN A 39 -28.03 4.69 -5.11
N ARG A 40 -28.51 5.78 -4.48
CA ARG A 40 -29.73 6.47 -4.92
C ARG A 40 -29.28 7.71 -5.69
N SER A 41 -29.89 7.84 -6.86
CA SER A 41 -29.83 8.94 -7.82
C SER A 41 -28.52 9.18 -8.58
N GLN A 42 -28.78 9.49 -9.83
CA GLN A 42 -27.92 9.66 -10.99
C GLN A 42 -27.37 11.09 -10.99
N ASP A 43 -26.67 11.49 -9.92
CA ASP A 43 -26.13 12.84 -9.79
C ASP A 43 -24.59 12.76 -9.80
N THR A 44 -24.00 12.95 -10.98
CA THR A 44 -22.58 12.77 -11.32
C THR A 44 -21.69 13.97 -10.94
N TRP A 45 -21.83 14.48 -9.71
CA TRP A 45 -20.94 15.52 -9.18
C TRP A 45 -20.45 15.12 -7.77
N GLY A 46 -19.19 14.70 -7.66
CA GLY A 46 -18.44 14.85 -6.40
C GLY A 46 -18.09 13.61 -5.57
N VAL A 47 -18.31 12.38 -6.03
CA VAL A 47 -17.81 11.20 -5.30
C VAL A 47 -16.35 10.94 -5.68
N ASN A 48 -15.41 11.50 -4.92
CA ASN A 48 -14.00 11.14 -5.07
C ASN A 48 -13.77 9.69 -4.59
N PRO A 49 -13.12 8.83 -5.39
CA PRO A 49 -12.74 7.50 -4.95
C PRO A 49 -11.82 7.60 -3.74
N ARG A 50 -11.95 6.65 -2.81
CA ARG A 50 -11.04 6.63 -1.66
C ARG A 50 -9.65 6.26 -2.16
N THR A 51 -8.65 6.93 -1.62
CA THR A 51 -7.24 6.70 -1.94
C THR A 51 -6.48 6.20 -0.72
N PHE A 52 -5.40 5.45 -0.93
CA PHE A 52 -4.53 5.01 0.15
C PHE A 52 -3.05 5.00 -0.21
N GLU A 53 -2.20 4.91 0.80
CA GLU A 53 -0.80 4.52 0.66
C GLU A 53 -0.44 3.48 1.73
N ILE A 54 0.54 2.64 1.40
CA ILE A 54 1.21 1.79 2.38
C ILE A 54 2.68 2.22 2.43
N ILE A 55 3.18 2.43 3.64
CA ILE A 55 4.57 2.76 3.92
C ILE A 55 5.17 1.61 4.71
N VAL A 56 5.96 0.77 4.06
CA VAL A 56 6.76 -0.26 4.74
C VAL A 56 8.03 0.39 5.25
N VAL A 57 8.23 0.34 6.56
CA VAL A 57 9.45 0.83 7.21
C VAL A 57 10.29 -0.37 7.60
N ASP A 58 11.32 -0.67 6.81
CA ASP A 58 12.32 -1.66 7.15
C ASP A 58 13.24 -1.11 8.24
N ASP A 59 13.18 -1.71 9.43
CA ASP A 59 13.92 -1.30 10.63
C ASP A 59 15.31 -1.95 10.65
N GLY A 60 16.04 -1.85 9.54
CA GLY A 60 17.39 -2.40 9.38
C GLY A 60 17.45 -3.92 9.46
N SER A 61 16.58 -4.61 8.70
CA SER A 61 16.53 -6.07 8.66
C SER A 61 17.86 -6.69 8.22
N LYS A 62 18.09 -7.94 8.63
CA LYS A 62 19.28 -8.73 8.28
C LYS A 62 19.00 -9.83 7.25
N ASP A 63 17.73 -10.01 6.91
CA ASP A 63 17.24 -10.93 5.89
C ASP A 63 16.76 -10.13 4.65
N ASN A 64 16.04 -10.76 3.72
CA ASN A 64 15.61 -10.12 2.48
C ASN A 64 14.33 -9.26 2.62
N THR A 65 13.94 -8.87 3.85
CA THR A 65 12.70 -8.09 4.09
C THR A 65 12.63 -6.83 3.23
N ALA A 66 13.75 -6.10 3.14
CA ALA A 66 13.80 -4.82 2.45
C ALA A 66 13.69 -5.00 0.92
N GLU A 67 14.32 -6.02 0.37
CA GLU A 67 14.29 -6.38 -1.05
C GLU A 67 12.89 -6.84 -1.46
N ILE A 68 12.26 -7.70 -0.64
CA ILE A 68 10.88 -8.15 -0.86
C ILE A 68 9.93 -6.94 -0.84
N ALA A 69 10.03 -6.06 0.15
CA ALA A 69 9.21 -4.86 0.23
C ALA A 69 9.35 -4.00 -1.05
N GLN A 70 10.57 -3.83 -1.54
CA GLN A 70 10.86 -3.06 -2.76
C GLN A 70 10.26 -3.72 -4.01
N GLN A 71 10.38 -5.04 -4.15
CA GLN A 71 9.78 -5.78 -5.25
C GLN A 71 8.26 -5.61 -5.29
N TYR A 72 7.57 -5.74 -4.15
CA TYR A 72 6.13 -5.51 -4.07
C TYR A 72 5.78 -4.06 -4.39
N ALA A 73 6.55 -3.08 -3.90
CA ALA A 73 6.32 -1.66 -4.20
C ALA A 73 6.43 -1.37 -5.71
N GLU A 74 7.46 -1.87 -6.36
CA GLU A 74 7.64 -1.73 -7.80
C GLU A 74 6.54 -2.40 -8.59
N GLN A 75 6.20 -3.66 -8.27
CA GLN A 75 5.16 -4.39 -8.96
C GLN A 75 3.80 -3.69 -8.81
N PHE A 76 3.44 -3.32 -7.59
CA PHE A 76 2.16 -2.70 -7.29
C PHE A 76 2.01 -1.35 -8.00
N ASN A 77 3.04 -0.51 -7.99
CA ASN A 77 3.01 0.81 -8.62
C ASN A 77 3.05 0.70 -10.16
N LYS A 78 3.84 -0.21 -10.75
CA LYS A 78 3.86 -0.47 -12.21
C LYS A 78 2.52 -0.99 -12.74
N GLU A 79 1.81 -1.78 -11.94
CA GLU A 79 0.48 -2.27 -12.28
C GLU A 79 -0.57 -1.14 -12.25
N GLY A 80 -0.38 -0.09 -11.44
CA GLY A 80 -1.24 1.09 -11.38
C GLY A 80 -1.00 2.14 -12.49
N GLU A 81 0.10 2.04 -13.23
CA GLU A 81 0.36 2.92 -14.38
C GLU A 81 -0.59 2.62 -15.54
N ILE A 82 -1.36 3.63 -15.93
CA ILE A 82 -2.26 3.62 -17.09
C ILE A 82 -1.41 3.44 -18.36
N GLY A 83 -1.37 2.22 -18.88
CA GLY A 83 -0.83 1.90 -20.20
C GLY A 83 -1.94 1.46 -21.14
N GLU A 84 -1.87 1.91 -22.40
CA GLU A 84 -2.72 1.37 -23.48
C GLU A 84 -2.55 -0.15 -23.54
N GLY A 85 -3.67 -0.90 -23.54
CA GLY A 85 -3.66 -2.36 -23.61
C GLY A 85 -3.67 -3.14 -22.29
N LYS A 86 -3.61 -2.48 -21.12
CA LYS A 86 -3.77 -3.17 -19.82
C LYS A 86 -5.25 -3.43 -19.46
N PRO A 87 -5.59 -4.55 -18.81
CA PRO A 87 -6.97 -4.91 -18.44
C PRO A 87 -7.61 -3.84 -17.56
N GLU A 88 -8.92 -3.62 -17.68
CA GLU A 88 -9.69 -2.59 -16.95
C GLU A 88 -9.42 -2.56 -15.43
N LYS A 89 -9.15 -3.73 -14.81
CA LYS A 89 -8.85 -3.86 -13.38
C LYS A 89 -7.59 -3.10 -12.93
N ALA A 90 -6.62 -2.89 -13.83
CA ALA A 90 -5.40 -2.14 -13.53
C ALA A 90 -5.63 -0.61 -13.51
N LYS A 91 -6.65 -0.12 -14.24
CA LYS A 91 -6.91 1.32 -14.42
C LYS A 91 -7.53 2.00 -13.19
N ASN A 92 -8.06 1.23 -12.24
CA ASN A 92 -8.86 1.73 -11.12
C ASN A 92 -8.18 1.57 -9.74
N ARG A 93 -6.87 1.36 -9.68
CA ARG A 93 -6.15 1.32 -8.40
C ARG A 93 -5.87 2.74 -7.91
N HIS A 94 -6.37 3.06 -6.74
CA HIS A 94 -6.27 4.38 -6.12
C HIS A 94 -5.28 4.37 -4.95
N GLY A 95 -4.14 3.68 -5.07
CA GLY A 95 -3.15 3.70 -4.01
C GLY A 95 -1.72 3.44 -4.45
N THR A 96 -0.80 3.65 -3.52
CA THR A 96 0.65 3.49 -3.72
C THR A 96 1.26 2.64 -2.61
N LEU A 97 2.40 2.01 -2.90
CA LEU A 97 3.22 1.31 -1.91
C LEU A 97 4.64 1.87 -1.98
N ARG A 98 5.20 2.26 -0.83
CA ARG A 98 6.56 2.80 -0.71
C ARG A 98 7.31 2.12 0.42
N VAL A 99 8.64 2.17 0.33
CA VAL A 99 9.54 1.54 1.30
C VAL A 99 10.50 2.59 1.83
N VAL A 100 10.66 2.61 3.16
CA VAL A 100 11.63 3.43 3.88
C VAL A 100 12.56 2.48 4.61
N LYS A 101 13.88 2.64 4.43
CA LYS A 101 14.88 1.80 5.10
C LYS A 101 15.57 2.59 6.20
N GLN A 102 15.61 2.04 7.41
CA GLN A 102 16.43 2.55 8.51
C GLN A 102 17.84 1.96 8.43
N PRO A 103 18.87 2.68 8.90
CA PRO A 103 20.25 2.21 8.83
C PRO A 103 20.52 0.98 9.70
N GLN A 104 19.75 0.81 10.78
CA GLN A 104 19.84 -0.29 11.72
C GLN A 104 18.52 -0.40 12.48
N ASN A 105 18.32 -1.49 13.21
CA ASN A 105 17.18 -1.65 14.10
C ASN A 105 17.19 -0.60 15.21
N MET A 106 16.25 0.34 15.15
CA MET A 106 16.01 1.38 16.15
C MET A 106 14.78 1.08 17.01
N GLY A 107 14.12 -0.05 16.77
CA GLY A 107 12.96 -0.54 17.49
C GLY A 107 11.65 -0.09 16.87
N LYS A 108 10.60 -0.88 17.08
CA LYS A 108 9.26 -0.68 16.50
C LYS A 108 8.73 0.76 16.66
N GLY A 109 8.92 1.38 17.82
CA GLY A 109 8.46 2.76 18.05
C GLY A 109 9.14 3.77 17.12
N ALA A 110 10.43 3.61 16.86
CA ALA A 110 11.17 4.44 15.91
C ALA A 110 10.74 4.17 14.46
N ALA A 111 10.51 2.91 14.10
CA ALA A 111 10.00 2.52 12.78
C ALA A 111 8.61 3.12 12.49
N VAL A 112 7.67 2.99 13.43
CA VAL A 112 6.34 3.60 13.32
C VAL A 112 6.45 5.12 13.23
N ARG A 113 7.23 5.76 14.11
CA ARG A 113 7.42 7.21 14.09
C ARG A 113 7.98 7.68 12.75
N GLN A 114 8.97 6.98 12.19
CA GLN A 114 9.53 7.32 10.88
C GLN A 114 8.46 7.25 9.79
N GLY A 115 7.69 6.15 9.74
CA GLY A 115 6.62 6.03 8.74
C GLY A 115 5.50 7.06 8.89
N MET A 116 5.25 7.58 10.09
CA MET A 116 4.31 8.68 10.31
C MET A 116 4.83 10.06 9.90
N LEU A 117 6.14 10.21 9.66
CA LEU A 117 6.79 11.47 9.30
C LEU A 117 7.06 11.62 7.80
N GLU A 118 6.81 10.57 7.02
CA GLU A 118 6.90 10.54 5.55
C GLU A 118 5.57 10.99 4.93
#